data_AF-A0A932LBW1-F1
#
_entry.id   AF-A0A932LBW1-F1
#
_cell.length_a   1.000
_cell.length_b   1.000
_cell.length_c   1.000
_cell.angle_alpha   90.00
_cell.angle_beta   90.00
_cell.angle_gamma   90.00
#
_symmetry.space_group_name_H-M   'P 1'
#
loop_
_entity.id
_entity.type
_entity.pdbx_description
1 polymer ?
#
loop_
_entity_poly.entity_id
_entity_poly.type
_entity_poly.pdbx_seq_one_letter_code
_entity_poly.pdbx_strand_id
1 'polypeptide(L)'
;MPKKEPSPKPGGPRARPDLAVILFLTLLGSYAYFWQSRDWNSATRLMLTYALGDRHQLEIDGLEQQAGQREYNRFTRRHEMVAGDLAQVGPHYYTDKAPGQSLLGLPVYAIGQLIGLPEHPLNRPAIAYWPADYFVTLGTSGVATAALAVIVYAFSLRLGASHFAGMLLAVAYGLGTPAFL
;
A
#
# COMPACT_ATOMS: atom_id res chain seq x y z
N MET A 1 12.92 14.51 58.70
CA MET A 1 13.75 14.36 57.50
C MET A 1 12.83 14.34 56.28
N PRO A 2 12.94 15.30 55.34
CA PRO A 2 12.13 15.27 54.12
C PRO A 2 12.53 14.05 53.27
N LYS A 3 11.54 13.24 52.86
CA LYS A 3 11.75 12.14 51.90
C LYS A 3 12.20 12.76 50.58
N LYS A 4 13.42 12.46 50.16
CA LYS A 4 13.93 12.82 48.84
C LYS A 4 13.07 12.11 47.79
N GLU A 5 12.31 12.86 47.00
CA GLU A 5 11.55 12.28 45.90
C GLU A 5 12.50 11.53 44.96
N PRO A 6 12.12 10.34 44.47
CA PRO A 6 12.94 9.60 43.53
C PRO A 6 13.10 10.42 42.26
N SER A 7 14.36 10.66 41.85
CA SER A 7 14.67 11.32 40.58
C SER A 7 13.92 10.63 39.44
N PRO A 8 13.34 11.38 38.48
CA PRO A 8 12.66 10.77 37.35
C PRO A 8 13.60 9.78 36.66
N LYS A 9 13.13 8.55 36.45
CA LYS A 9 13.90 7.55 35.71
C LYS A 9 14.32 8.18 34.38
N PRO A 10 15.61 8.14 34.00
CA PRO A 10 16.02 8.64 32.71
C PRO A 10 15.15 7.99 31.65
N GLY A 11 14.55 8.82 30.78
CA GLY A 11 13.75 8.31 29.65
C GLY A 11 14.58 7.29 28.86
N GLY A 12 13.90 6.32 28.25
CA GLY A 12 14.56 5.34 27.39
C GLY A 12 15.43 6.01 26.31
N PRO A 13 16.34 5.25 25.68
CA PRO A 13 17.24 5.80 24.67
C PRO A 13 16.47 6.55 23.57
N ARG A 14 17.03 7.63 23.02
CA ARG A 14 16.38 8.34 21.91
C ARG A 14 16.66 7.64 20.60
N ALA A 15 15.71 7.69 19.66
CA ALA A 15 15.91 7.16 18.32
C ALA A 15 17.14 7.81 17.67
N ARG A 16 17.99 6.95 17.09
CA ARG A 16 19.19 7.36 16.36
C ARG A 16 18.84 7.61 14.90
N PRO A 17 19.11 8.80 14.34
CA PRO A 17 18.71 9.13 12.98
C PRO A 17 19.41 8.24 11.94
N ASP A 18 20.67 7.89 12.17
CA ASP A 18 21.43 6.97 11.33
C ASP A 18 20.78 5.57 11.26
N LEU A 19 20.38 5.02 12.40
CA LEU A 19 19.71 3.72 12.46
C LEU A 19 18.31 3.77 11.82
N ALA A 20 17.58 4.87 12.01
CA ALA A 20 16.27 5.07 11.38
C ALA A 20 16.38 5.10 9.84
N VAL A 21 17.37 5.82 9.30
CA VAL A 21 17.61 5.88 7.85
C VAL A 21 18.05 4.52 7.31
N ILE A 22 18.98 3.83 7.98
CA ILE A 22 19.42 2.48 7.56
C ILE A 22 18.25 1.51 7.57
N LEU A 23 17.42 1.52 8.62
CA LEU A 23 16.22 0.68 8.71
C LEU A 23 15.26 0.96 7.57
N PHE A 24 14.92 2.23 7.35
CA PHE A 24 14.01 2.65 6.29
C PHE A 24 14.50 2.19 4.92
N LEU A 25 15.75 2.49 4.57
CA LEU A 25 16.33 2.15 3.27
C LEU A 25 16.49 0.64 3.09
N THR A 26 16.82 -0.10 4.15
CA THR A 26 16.93 -1.57 4.11
C THR A 26 15.56 -2.20 3.83
N LEU A 27 14.52 -1.75 4.52
CA LEU A 27 13.17 -2.29 4.31
C LEU A 27 12.62 -1.88 2.94
N LEU A 28 12.74 -0.60 2.58
CA LEU A 28 12.28 -0.13 1.27
C LEU A 28 13.03 -0.82 0.12
N GLY A 29 14.35 -1.02 0.24
CA GLY A 29 15.15 -1.78 -0.71
C GLY A 29 14.71 -3.24 -0.81
N SER A 30 14.33 -3.85 0.33
CA SER A 30 13.80 -5.21 0.37
C SER A 30 12.45 -5.30 -0.36
N TYR A 31 11.53 -4.36 -0.13
CA TYR A 31 10.23 -4.30 -0.80
C TYR A 31 10.36 -4.01 -2.30
N ALA A 32 11.33 -3.17 -2.68
CA ALA A 32 11.60 -2.85 -4.08
C ALA A 32 12.14 -4.05 -4.87
N TYR A 33 12.80 -5.00 -4.21
CA TYR A 33 13.34 -6.19 -4.89
C TYR A 33 12.23 -7.12 -5.42
N PHE A 34 11.11 -7.23 -4.72
CA PHE A 34 10.02 -8.13 -5.09
C PHE A 34 8.96 -7.44 -5.93
N TRP A 35 8.47 -8.15 -6.95
CA TRP A 35 7.32 -7.70 -7.71
C TRP A 35 6.05 -7.83 -6.86
N GLN A 36 5.28 -6.75 -6.81
CA GLN A 36 4.05 -6.64 -6.06
C GLN A 36 2.88 -7.09 -6.94
N SER A 37 2.49 -8.37 -6.82
CA SER A 37 1.32 -8.90 -7.53
C SER A 37 0.03 -8.32 -6.94
N ARG A 38 -0.91 -7.94 -7.80
CA ARG A 38 -2.24 -7.53 -7.36
C ARG A 38 -3.08 -8.74 -6.92
N ASP A 39 -3.82 -8.54 -5.85
CA ASP A 39 -4.99 -9.31 -5.47
C ASP A 39 -6.27 -8.52 -5.80
N TRP A 40 -7.46 -9.08 -5.59
CA TRP A 40 -8.72 -8.40 -5.92
C TRP A 40 -8.94 -7.10 -5.14
N ASN A 41 -8.47 -7.03 -3.89
CA ASN A 41 -8.55 -5.89 -2.99
C ASN A 41 -7.61 -4.77 -3.49
N SER A 42 -6.35 -5.09 -3.78
CA SER A 42 -5.39 -4.09 -4.29
C SER A 42 -5.72 -3.66 -5.72
N ALA A 43 -6.18 -4.57 -6.58
CA ALA A 43 -6.54 -4.27 -7.96
C ALA A 43 -7.64 -3.21 -8.08
N THR A 44 -8.78 -3.37 -7.38
CA THR A 44 -9.90 -2.41 -7.46
C THR A 44 -9.50 -1.00 -7.04
N ARG A 45 -8.62 -0.87 -6.04
CA ARG A 45 -8.13 0.44 -5.57
C ARG A 45 -7.15 1.09 -6.55
N LEU A 46 -6.30 0.29 -7.19
CA LEU A 46 -5.45 0.75 -8.27
C LEU A 46 -6.29 1.19 -9.48
N MET A 47 -7.34 0.45 -9.84
CA MET A 47 -8.21 0.84 -10.95
C MET A 47 -8.90 2.19 -10.67
N LEU A 48 -9.36 2.44 -9.43
CA LEU A 48 -9.86 3.77 -9.07
C LEU A 48 -8.77 4.84 -9.16
N THR A 49 -7.52 4.53 -8.77
CA THR A 49 -6.39 5.47 -8.91
C THR A 49 -6.17 5.88 -10.36
N TYR A 50 -6.22 4.92 -11.29
CA TYR A 50 -6.05 5.16 -12.72
C TYR A 50 -7.27 5.83 -13.34
N ALA A 51 -8.49 5.50 -12.92
CA ALA A 51 -9.69 6.21 -13.35
C ALA A 51 -9.65 7.69 -12.94
N LEU A 52 -9.23 7.99 -11.71
CA LEU A 52 -9.05 9.37 -11.24
C LEU A 52 -7.93 10.09 -12.00
N GLY A 53 -6.80 9.42 -12.20
CA GLY A 53 -5.59 9.99 -12.82
C GLY A 53 -5.74 10.23 -14.31
N ASP A 54 -6.22 9.24 -15.06
CA ASP A 54 -6.31 9.28 -16.52
C ASP A 54 -7.62 9.91 -17.02
N ARG A 55 -8.72 9.67 -16.29
CA ARG A 55 -10.09 9.91 -16.79
C ARG A 55 -10.88 10.89 -15.94
N HIS A 56 -10.38 11.27 -14.77
CA HIS A 56 -11.05 12.15 -13.80
C HIS A 56 -12.45 11.66 -13.42
N GLN A 57 -12.60 10.34 -13.28
CA GLN A 57 -13.86 9.66 -13.01
C GLN A 57 -13.77 8.80 -11.74
N LEU A 58 -14.93 8.54 -11.13
CA LEU A 58 -15.06 7.62 -10.00
C LEU A 58 -15.44 6.21 -10.48
N GLU A 59 -16.02 6.13 -11.67
CA GLU A 59 -16.31 4.91 -12.39
C GLU A 59 -15.00 4.26 -12.86
N ILE A 60 -14.89 2.94 -12.73
CA ILE A 60 -13.78 2.14 -13.25
C ILE A 60 -14.15 1.43 -14.55
N ASP A 61 -14.98 2.08 -15.37
CA ASP A 61 -15.46 1.52 -16.63
C ASP A 61 -14.30 1.33 -17.65
N GLY A 62 -14.29 0.18 -18.29
CA GLY A 62 -13.19 -0.35 -19.07
C GLY A 62 -12.02 -0.91 -18.25
N LEU A 63 -11.99 -0.73 -16.92
CA LEU A 63 -10.96 -1.28 -16.01
C LEU A 63 -11.50 -2.41 -15.13
N GLU A 64 -12.81 -2.65 -15.15
CA GLU A 64 -13.50 -3.61 -14.30
C GLU A 64 -13.00 -5.05 -14.47
N GLN A 65 -12.55 -5.43 -15.68
CA GLN A 65 -11.96 -6.74 -15.96
C GLN A 65 -10.55 -6.91 -15.35
N GLN A 66 -9.95 -5.84 -14.87
CA GLN A 66 -8.66 -5.86 -14.17
C GLN A 66 -8.84 -5.80 -12.65
N ALA A 67 -10.00 -5.31 -12.19
CA ALA A 67 -10.46 -5.37 -10.81
C ALA A 67 -11.29 -6.64 -10.48
N GLY A 68 -11.69 -7.40 -11.50
CA GLY A 68 -12.52 -8.60 -11.38
C GLY A 68 -12.45 -9.50 -12.60
N GLN A 69 -13.12 -10.65 -12.55
CA GLN A 69 -13.13 -11.63 -13.63
C GLN A 69 -14.51 -11.69 -14.27
N ARG A 70 -14.55 -11.53 -15.60
CA ARG A 70 -15.76 -11.61 -16.39
C ARG A 70 -15.96 -13.02 -16.94
N GLU A 71 -17.03 -13.68 -16.54
CA GLU A 71 -17.36 -15.04 -17.02
C GLU A 71 -18.77 -15.12 -17.60
N TYR A 72 -18.97 -16.07 -18.51
CA TYR A 72 -20.29 -16.36 -19.05
C TYR A 72 -21.10 -17.19 -18.04
N ASN A 73 -22.17 -16.60 -17.51
CA ASN A 73 -23.12 -17.29 -16.66
C ASN A 73 -24.16 -18.02 -17.52
N ARG A 74 -24.17 -19.36 -17.47
CA ARG A 74 -25.11 -20.18 -18.26
C ARG A 74 -26.56 -20.02 -17.84
N PHE A 75 -26.83 -19.66 -16.59
CA PHE A 75 -28.18 -19.52 -16.06
C PHE A 75 -28.82 -18.20 -16.52
N THR A 76 -28.06 -17.10 -16.47
CA THR A 76 -28.55 -15.79 -16.92
C THR A 76 -28.31 -15.52 -18.41
N ARG A 77 -27.52 -16.38 -19.07
CA ARG A 77 -27.09 -16.26 -20.48
C ARG A 77 -26.39 -14.94 -20.78
N ARG A 78 -25.63 -14.42 -19.81
CA ARG A 78 -24.91 -13.15 -19.90
C ARG A 78 -23.51 -13.28 -19.33
N HIS A 79 -22.61 -12.40 -19.77
CA HIS A 79 -21.32 -12.24 -19.13
C HIS A 79 -21.45 -11.38 -17.89
N GLU A 80 -21.08 -11.93 -16.75
CA GLU A 80 -21.17 -11.31 -15.42
C GLU A 80 -19.80 -11.25 -14.77
N MET A 81 -19.63 -10.29 -13.85
CA MET A 81 -18.45 -10.28 -12.98
C MET A 81 -18.65 -11.32 -11.89
N VAL A 82 -17.80 -12.33 -11.86
CA VAL A 82 -17.90 -13.47 -10.93
C VAL A 82 -16.78 -13.52 -9.89
N ALA A 83 -15.74 -12.71 -10.07
CA ALA A 83 -14.67 -12.50 -9.09
C ALA A 83 -14.28 -11.03 -9.07
N GLY A 84 -13.70 -10.57 -7.96
CA GLY A 84 -13.29 -9.19 -7.78
C GLY A 84 -13.98 -8.49 -6.62
N ASP A 85 -13.41 -7.36 -6.22
CA ASP A 85 -13.91 -6.50 -5.16
C ASP A 85 -14.44 -5.20 -5.79
N LEU A 86 -15.62 -5.25 -6.39
CA LEU A 86 -16.23 -4.12 -7.11
C LEU A 86 -17.74 -4.07 -6.90
N ALA A 87 -18.30 -2.88 -7.07
CA ALA A 87 -19.73 -2.63 -7.05
C ALA A 87 -20.22 -2.27 -8.46
N GLN A 88 -21.39 -2.77 -8.85
CA GLN A 88 -22.05 -2.38 -10.09
C GLN A 88 -23.33 -1.62 -9.78
N VAL A 89 -23.46 -0.40 -10.30
CA VAL A 89 -24.67 0.43 -10.19
C VAL A 89 -25.14 0.80 -11.60
N GLY A 90 -26.19 0.12 -12.06
CA GLY A 90 -26.65 0.24 -13.44
C GLY A 90 -25.58 -0.24 -14.44
N PRO A 91 -25.20 0.59 -15.43
CA PRO A 91 -24.17 0.22 -16.39
C PRO A 91 -22.73 0.43 -15.89
N HIS A 92 -22.55 1.08 -14.73
CA HIS A 92 -21.25 1.56 -14.25
C HIS A 92 -20.66 0.66 -13.16
N TYR A 93 -19.34 0.54 -13.17
CA TYR A 93 -18.55 -0.19 -12.17
C TYR A 93 -17.79 0.77 -11.26
N TYR A 94 -17.70 0.44 -9.98
CA TYR A 94 -17.04 1.24 -8.95
C TYR A 94 -16.19 0.35 -8.04
N THR A 95 -15.21 0.95 -7.37
CA THR A 95 -14.59 0.27 -6.24
C THR A 95 -15.59 0.15 -5.08
N ASP A 96 -15.61 -1.01 -4.42
CA ASP A 96 -16.38 -1.23 -3.18
C ASP A 96 -15.59 -0.82 -1.92
N LYS A 97 -14.36 -0.31 -2.10
CA LYS A 97 -13.43 0.01 -1.02
C LYS A 97 -13.46 1.48 -0.67
N ALA A 98 -13.07 1.78 0.57
CA ALA A 98 -12.82 3.15 0.98
C ALA A 98 -11.75 3.80 0.07
N PRO A 99 -11.95 5.06 -0.37
CA PRO A 99 -11.12 5.68 -1.40
C PRO A 99 -9.73 6.09 -0.90
N GLY A 100 -9.45 5.98 0.40
CA GLY A 100 -8.23 6.52 1.03
C GLY A 100 -6.94 6.05 0.37
N GLN A 101 -6.81 4.75 0.08
CA GLN A 101 -5.61 4.25 -0.60
C GLN A 101 -5.54 4.74 -2.05
N SER A 102 -6.65 4.75 -2.79
CA SER A 102 -6.68 5.23 -4.18
C SER A 102 -6.29 6.70 -4.28
N LEU A 103 -6.77 7.52 -3.33
CA LEU A 103 -6.40 8.93 -3.23
C LEU A 103 -4.92 9.12 -2.85
N LEU A 104 -4.36 8.27 -1.99
CA LEU A 104 -2.92 8.26 -1.70
C LEU A 104 -2.08 7.79 -2.90
N GLY A 105 -2.63 6.91 -3.73
CA GLY A 105 -2.00 6.44 -4.96
C GLY A 105 -1.93 7.52 -6.04
N LEU A 106 -2.89 8.44 -6.09
CA LEU A 106 -2.99 9.48 -7.11
C LEU A 106 -1.72 10.36 -7.24
N PRO A 107 -1.15 10.95 -6.17
CA PRO A 107 0.07 11.74 -6.29
C PRO A 107 1.27 10.90 -6.76
N VAL A 108 1.38 9.64 -6.32
CA VAL A 108 2.44 8.73 -6.77
C VAL A 108 2.25 8.43 -8.26
N TYR A 109 1.03 8.11 -8.68
CA TYR A 109 0.73 7.83 -10.09
C TYR A 109 1.00 9.05 -10.98
N ALA A 110 0.61 10.25 -10.54
CA ALA A 110 0.87 11.50 -11.26
C ALA A 110 2.38 11.76 -11.44
N ILE A 111 3.19 11.54 -10.41
CA ILE A 111 4.66 11.60 -10.52
C ILE A 111 5.15 10.59 -11.56
N GLY A 112 4.60 9.37 -11.52
CA GLY A 112 4.88 8.33 -12.52
C GLY A 112 4.61 8.79 -13.95
N GLN A 113 3.46 9.43 -14.18
CA GLN A 113 3.12 9.99 -15.49
C GLN A 113 4.08 11.11 -15.92
N LEU A 114 4.49 11.98 -15.00
CA LEU A 114 5.49 13.04 -15.28
C LEU A 114 6.86 12.47 -15.72
N ILE A 115 7.20 11.25 -15.29
CA ILE A 115 8.44 10.56 -15.69
C ILE A 115 8.23 9.54 -16.81
N GLY A 116 7.07 9.55 -17.47
CA GLY A 116 6.80 8.78 -18.68
C GLY A 116 6.05 7.46 -18.49
N LEU A 117 5.40 7.21 -17.35
CA LEU A 117 4.45 6.10 -17.25
C LEU A 117 3.22 6.38 -18.13
N PRO A 118 2.82 5.45 -19.01
CA PRO A 118 1.63 5.63 -19.83
C PRO A 118 0.33 5.50 -19.01
N GLU A 119 -0.75 6.07 -19.56
CA GLU A 119 -2.11 5.84 -19.09
C GLU A 119 -2.43 4.35 -19.03
N HIS A 120 -3.22 3.95 -18.04
CA HIS A 120 -3.55 2.56 -17.87
C HIS A 120 -4.51 2.07 -18.99
N PRO A 121 -4.21 0.96 -19.66
CA PRO A 121 -5.00 0.49 -20.79
C PRO A 121 -6.38 -0.02 -20.34
N LEU A 122 -7.38 0.17 -21.20
CA LEU A 122 -8.72 -0.37 -20.99
C LEU A 122 -8.85 -1.79 -21.57
N ASN A 123 -9.86 -2.51 -21.08
CA ASN A 123 -10.34 -3.80 -21.59
C ASN A 123 -9.25 -4.87 -21.67
N ARG A 124 -8.36 -4.88 -20.67
CA ARG A 124 -7.32 -5.89 -20.55
C ARG A 124 -7.77 -7.05 -19.65
N PRO A 125 -7.18 -8.25 -19.83
CA PRO A 125 -7.44 -9.37 -18.94
C PRO A 125 -7.13 -9.07 -17.48
N ALA A 126 -7.78 -9.81 -16.59
CA ALA A 126 -7.52 -9.75 -15.16
C ALA A 126 -6.03 -9.96 -14.86
N ILE A 127 -5.52 -9.18 -13.91
CA ILE A 127 -4.16 -9.31 -13.38
C ILE A 127 -3.07 -9.06 -14.48
N ALA A 128 -3.42 -8.52 -15.64
CA ALA A 128 -2.46 -8.14 -16.67
C ALA A 128 -1.37 -7.20 -16.12
N TYR A 129 -0.10 -7.56 -16.31
CA TYR A 129 1.05 -6.79 -15.82
C TYR A 129 0.99 -5.33 -16.25
N TRP A 130 1.22 -4.41 -15.30
CA TRP A 130 1.37 -3.00 -15.59
C TRP A 130 2.44 -2.34 -14.71
N PRO A 131 3.43 -1.62 -15.28
CA PRO A 131 4.49 -0.99 -14.49
C PRO A 131 4.00 -0.03 -13.41
N ALA A 132 2.88 0.67 -13.66
CA ALA A 132 2.34 1.59 -12.68
C ALA A 132 1.79 0.90 -11.43
N ASP A 133 1.39 -0.38 -11.51
CA ASP A 133 0.93 -1.14 -10.33
C ASP A 133 2.05 -1.23 -9.29
N TYR A 134 3.25 -1.60 -9.75
CA TYR A 134 4.43 -1.67 -8.90
C TYR A 134 4.84 -0.28 -8.39
N PHE A 135 4.88 0.71 -9.29
CA PHE A 135 5.31 2.07 -8.91
C PHE A 135 4.40 2.68 -7.84
N VAL A 136 3.08 2.57 -8.02
CA VAL A 136 2.08 3.07 -7.05
C VAL A 136 2.12 2.25 -5.77
N THR A 137 2.23 0.93 -5.84
CA THR A 137 2.26 0.07 -4.63
C THR A 137 3.51 0.30 -3.79
N LEU A 138 4.69 0.37 -4.41
CA LEU A 138 5.94 0.67 -3.72
C LEU A 138 5.93 2.09 -3.16
N GLY A 139 5.49 3.07 -3.94
CA GLY A 139 5.44 4.48 -3.52
C GLY A 139 4.39 4.79 -2.46
N THR A 140 3.37 3.93 -2.30
CA THR A 140 2.38 4.05 -1.23
C THR A 140 2.67 3.09 -0.08
N SER A 141 2.25 1.83 -0.21
CA SER A 141 2.39 0.81 0.83
C SER A 141 3.85 0.57 1.21
N GLY A 142 4.78 0.57 0.24
CA GLY A 142 6.21 0.33 0.52
C GLY A 142 6.83 1.40 1.40
N VAL A 143 6.63 2.66 1.01
CA VAL A 143 7.07 3.82 1.79
C VAL A 143 6.37 3.88 3.15
N ALA A 144 5.06 3.64 3.20
CA ALA A 144 4.28 3.68 4.44
C ALA A 144 4.71 2.59 5.43
N THR A 145 4.92 1.35 4.97
CA THR A 145 5.39 0.24 5.80
C THR A 145 6.80 0.50 6.33
N ALA A 146 7.72 0.95 5.48
CA ALA A 146 9.08 1.28 5.89
C ALA A 146 9.11 2.43 6.92
N ALA A 147 8.29 3.46 6.71
CA ALA A 147 8.14 4.56 7.66
C ALA A 147 7.53 4.10 8.99
N LEU A 148 6.52 3.22 8.96
CA LEU A 148 5.91 2.67 10.16
C LEU A 148 6.90 1.81 10.96
N ALA A 149 7.79 1.06 10.30
CA ALA A 149 8.86 0.35 11.00
C ALA A 149 9.79 1.31 11.76
N VAL A 150 10.13 2.47 11.18
CA VAL A 150 10.89 3.53 11.89
C VAL A 150 10.12 4.07 13.10
N ILE A 151 8.80 4.24 12.96
CA ILE A 151 7.93 4.67 14.07
C ILE A 151 7.90 3.59 15.16
N VAL A 152 7.78 2.31 14.82
CA VAL A 152 7.82 1.18 15.75
C VAL A 152 9.16 1.17 16.50
N TYR A 153 10.27 1.33 15.78
CA TYR A 153 11.60 1.49 16.39
C TYR A 153 11.61 2.64 17.39
N ALA A 154 11.25 3.86 16.97
CA ALA A 154 11.29 5.03 17.84
C ALA A 154 10.33 4.91 19.05
N PHE A 155 9.16 4.32 18.85
CA PHE A 155 8.17 4.10 19.89
C PHE A 155 8.63 3.06 20.92
N SER A 156 9.26 1.97 20.47
CA SER A 156 9.81 0.94 21.37
C SER A 156 10.85 1.52 22.35
N LEU A 157 11.68 2.47 21.90
CA LEU A 157 12.67 3.10 22.78
C LEU A 157 12.01 4.01 23.82
N ARG A 158 10.89 4.68 23.47
CA ARG A 158 10.08 5.44 24.43
C ARG A 158 9.48 4.56 25.52
N LEU A 159 9.25 3.29 25.22
CA LEU A 159 8.80 2.28 26.19
C LEU A 159 9.96 1.67 27.02
N GLY A 160 11.21 2.12 26.79
CA GLY A 160 12.39 1.66 27.54
C GLY A 160 13.13 0.50 26.89
N ALA A 161 12.80 0.11 25.65
CA ALA A 161 13.57 -0.88 24.92
C ALA A 161 14.99 -0.39 24.62
N SER A 162 15.93 -1.33 24.50
CA SER A 162 17.26 -1.04 23.95
C SER A 162 17.16 -0.82 22.43
N HIS A 163 18.17 -0.18 21.84
CA HIS A 163 18.26 -0.02 20.38
C HIS A 163 18.17 -1.35 19.63
N PHE A 164 18.84 -2.39 20.14
CA PHE A 164 18.82 -3.72 19.54
C PHE A 164 17.41 -4.32 19.55
N ALA A 165 16.75 -4.31 20.71
CA ALA A 165 15.40 -4.83 20.83
C ALA A 165 14.39 -4.06 19.96
N GLY A 166 14.52 -2.73 19.90
CA GLY A 166 13.69 -1.89 19.03
C GLY A 166 13.91 -2.16 17.55
N MET A 167 15.15 -2.33 17.11
CA MET A 167 15.49 -2.69 15.73
C MET A 167 14.94 -4.07 15.37
N LEU A 168 15.11 -5.06 16.26
CA LEU A 168 14.60 -6.40 16.06
C LEU A 168 13.08 -6.39 15.92
N LEU A 169 12.37 -5.63 16.76
CA LEU A 169 10.91 -5.48 16.67
C LEU A 169 10.49 -4.83 15.34
N ALA A 170 11.17 -3.77 14.91
CA ALA A 170 10.85 -3.08 13.67
C ALA A 170 11.10 -3.96 12.43
N VAL A 171 12.19 -4.73 12.42
CA VAL A 171 12.49 -5.70 11.36
C VAL A 171 11.49 -6.86 11.39
N ALA A 172 11.15 -7.38 12.58
CA ALA A 172 10.15 -8.43 12.72
C ALA A 172 8.77 -7.96 12.21
N TYR A 173 8.39 -6.71 12.49
CA TYR A 173 7.21 -6.10 11.89
C TYR A 173 7.32 -6.03 10.36
N GLY A 174 8.39 -5.43 9.84
CA GLY A 174 8.53 -5.14 8.41
C GLY A 174 8.80 -6.34 7.50
N LEU A 175 9.39 -7.43 8.02
CA LEU A 175 9.76 -8.62 7.26
C LEU A 175 9.08 -9.91 7.75
N GLY A 176 8.56 -9.93 8.98
CA GLY A 176 8.00 -11.12 9.63
C GLY A 176 6.48 -11.09 9.76
N THR A 177 5.79 -10.12 9.13
CA THR A 177 4.33 -10.00 9.16
C THR A 177 3.77 -9.75 7.76
N PRO A 178 2.44 -9.83 7.55
CA PRO A 178 1.80 -9.42 6.29
C PRO A 178 1.97 -7.94 5.92
N ALA A 179 2.67 -7.14 6.73
CA ALA A 179 3.14 -5.82 6.30
C ALA A 179 4.25 -5.91 5.24
N PHE A 180 4.95 -7.06 5.18
CA PHE A 180 5.83 -7.39 4.06
C PHE A 180 4.99 -7.51 2.80
N LEU A 181 5.31 -6.65 1.83
CA LEU A 181 4.60 -6.51 0.56
C LEU A 181 4.93 -7.67 -0.37
#